data_AF-A0A4V2SJ45-F1
#
_entry.id   AF-A0A4V2SJ45-F1
#
_cell.length_a   1.000
_cell.length_b   1.000
_cell.length_c   1.000
_cell.angle_alpha   90.00
_cell.angle_beta   90.00
_cell.angle_gamma   90.00
#
_symmetry.space_group_name_H-M   'P 1'
#
loop_
_entity.id
_entity.type
_entity.pdbx_description
1 polymer ?
#
loop_
_entity_poly.entity_id
_entity_poly.type
_entity_poly.pdbx_seq_one_letter_code
_entity_poly.pdbx_strand_id
1 'polypeptide(L)'
;MVREHRGDYPSLWAAIESLAPKIGCVPQTLNEWVKRDQIDTGARDGITTSEREQMKALERENKELPKANEILKLASAFFAQAELDRRLKS
;
A
#
# COMPACT_ATOMS: atom_id res chain seq x y z
N MET A 1 11.84 13.83 15.63
CA MET A 1 12.48 13.03 16.71
C MET A 1 13.95 12.70 16.46
N VAL A 2 14.35 11.74 15.60
CA VAL A 2 15.79 11.47 15.36
C VAL A 2 16.44 12.52 14.44
N ARG A 3 15.72 13.03 13.43
CA ARG A 3 16.21 14.10 12.54
C ARG A 3 16.46 15.42 13.27
N GLU A 4 15.58 15.77 14.21
CA GLU A 4 15.68 17.01 15.01
C GLU A 4 16.93 17.03 15.89
N HIS A 5 17.32 15.88 16.45
CA HIS A 5 18.51 15.76 17.29
C HIS A 5 19.78 15.41 16.51
N ARG A 6 19.75 15.33 15.17
CA ARG A 6 20.92 14.91 14.39
C ARG A 6 22.13 15.83 14.58
N GLY A 7 21.90 17.12 14.88
CA GLY A 7 22.97 18.09 15.15
C GLY A 7 23.65 17.93 16.51
N ASP A 8 23.01 17.23 17.45
CA ASP A 8 23.48 17.08 18.83
C ASP A 8 24.42 15.86 19.00
N TYR A 9 24.53 15.02 17.97
CA TYR A 9 25.29 13.77 18.00
C TYR A 9 26.27 13.66 16.84
N PRO A 10 27.44 13.02 17.04
CA PRO A 10 28.50 12.91 16.03
C PRO A 10 28.11 12.03 14.82
N SER A 11 27.07 11.20 14.94
CA SER A 11 26.55 10.39 13.85
C SER A 11 25.07 10.06 14.05
N LEU A 12 24.41 9.67 12.95
CA LEU A 12 23.03 9.17 13.01
C LEU A 12 22.91 7.94 13.91
N TRP A 13 23.92 7.06 13.89
CA TRP A 13 23.94 5.87 14.73
C TRP A 13 24.06 6.23 16.22
N ALA A 14 24.89 7.21 16.58
CA ALA A 14 24.99 7.70 17.96
C ALA A 14 23.68 8.32 18.47
N ALA A 15 22.97 9.05 17.60
CA ALA A 15 21.64 9.56 17.93
C ALA A 15 20.63 8.41 18.15
N ILE A 16 20.66 7.39 17.29
CA ILE A 16 19.79 6.21 17.39
C ILE A 16 20.06 5.43 18.68
N GLU A 17 21.32 5.15 19.01
CA GLU A 17 21.69 4.44 20.25
C GLU A 17 21.26 5.21 21.51
N SER A 18 21.36 6.54 21.50
CA SER A 18 20.96 7.38 22.64
C SER A 18 19.44 7.50 22.79
N LEU A 19 18.70 7.50 21.68
CA LEU A 19 17.25 7.72 21.67
C LEU A 19 16.45 6.41 21.79
N ALA A 20 16.96 5.29 21.28
CA ALA A 20 16.22 4.02 21.29
C ALA A 20 15.79 3.56 22.70
N PRO A 21 16.65 3.62 23.74
CA PRO A 21 16.24 3.30 25.11
C PRO A 21 15.17 4.26 25.66
N LYS A 22 15.22 5.54 25.30
CA LYS A 22 14.23 6.55 25.74
C LYS A 22 12.85 6.32 25.14
N ILE A 23 12.81 5.72 23.95
CA ILE A 23 11.58 5.35 23.23
C ILE A 23 11.10 3.95 23.66
N GLY A 24 11.96 3.15 24.31
CA GLY A 24 11.64 1.79 24.73
C GLY A 24 11.76 0.76 23.60
N CYS A 25 12.65 0.99 22.64
CA CYS A 25 12.92 0.05 21.55
C CYS A 25 14.42 -0.25 21.42
N VAL A 26 14.77 -1.30 20.68
CA VAL A 26 16.18 -1.58 20.36
C VAL A 26 16.68 -0.65 19.25
N PRO A 27 17.96 -0.26 19.25
CA PRO A 27 18.55 0.63 18.23
C PRO A 27 18.29 0.20 16.79
N GLN A 28 18.26 -1.12 16.53
CA GLN A 28 17.99 -1.68 15.21
C GLN A 28 16.58 -1.33 14.72
N THR A 29 15.57 -1.43 15.58
CA THR A 29 14.17 -1.08 15.24
C THR A 29 14.06 0.40 14.92
N LEU A 30 14.67 1.26 15.74
CA LEU A 30 14.66 2.70 15.49
C LEU A 30 15.38 3.06 14.18
N ASN A 31 16.48 2.37 13.86
CA ASN A 31 17.19 2.54 12.60
C ASN A 31 16.33 2.17 11.38
N GLU A 32 15.54 1.09 11.49
CA GLU A 32 14.60 0.71 10.43
C GLU A 32 13.51 1.76 10.22
N TRP A 33 12.96 2.32 11.31
CA TRP A 33 11.98 3.40 11.23
C TRP A 33 12.58 4.66 10.59
N VAL A 34 13.81 5.03 10.95
CA VAL A 34 14.52 6.15 10.33
C VAL A 34 14.75 5.92 8.84
N LYS A 35 15.14 4.69 8.44
CA LYS A 35 15.28 4.36 7.01
C LYS A 35 13.95 4.42 6.28
N ARG A 36 12.86 3.98 6.92
CA ARG A 36 11.52 4.08 6.33
C ARG A 36 11.10 5.54 6.15
N ASP A 37 11.29 6.37 7.17
CA ASP A 37 11.04 7.81 7.11
C ASP A 37 11.86 8.49 6.00
N GLN A 38 13.13 8.11 5.82
CA GLN A 38 13.96 8.60 4.71
C GLN A 38 13.38 8.24 3.34
N ILE A 39 12.82 7.05 3.19
CA ILE A 39 12.15 6.63 1.95
C ILE A 39 10.86 7.43 1.76
N ASP A 40 10.03 7.51 2.80
CA ASP A 40 8.74 8.20 2.76
C ASP A 40 8.88 9.72 2.52
N THR A 41 10.01 10.31 2.91
CA THR A 41 10.33 11.73 2.68
C THR A 41 11.15 11.98 1.40
N GLY A 42 11.47 10.94 0.64
CA GLY A 42 12.25 11.05 -0.61
C GLY A 42 13.74 11.34 -0.41
N ALA A 43 14.25 11.25 0.82
CA ALA A 43 15.68 11.39 1.11
C ALA A 43 16.50 10.14 0.74
N ARG A 44 15.82 9.02 0.49
CA ARG A 44 16.41 7.74 0.09
C ARG A 44 15.49 7.04 -0.92
N ASP A 45 16.07 6.42 -1.92
CA ASP A 45 15.32 5.62 -2.89
C ASP A 45 14.64 4.42 -2.22
N GLY A 46 13.39 4.17 -2.60
CA GLY A 46 12.60 3.03 -2.15
C GLY A 46 11.11 3.23 -2.42
N ILE A 47 10.33 2.17 -2.23
CA ILE A 47 8.86 2.24 -2.29
C ILE A 47 8.37 2.81 -0.97
N THR A 48 7.71 3.97 -1.05
CA THR A 48 7.10 4.63 0.09
C THR A 48 5.98 3.79 0.69
N THR A 49 5.65 4.06 1.94
CA THR A 49 4.55 3.41 2.63
C THR A 49 3.22 3.67 1.90
N SER A 50 3.00 4.88 1.38
CA SER A 50 1.80 5.22 0.60
C SER A 50 1.72 4.45 -0.72
N GLU A 51 2.80 4.36 -1.49
CA GLU A 51 2.82 3.59 -2.74
C GLU A 51 2.52 2.11 -2.50
N ARG A 52 3.03 1.55 -1.39
CA ARG A 52 2.73 0.16 -0.99
C ARG A 52 1.26 -0.03 -0.65
N GLU A 53 0.65 0.92 0.05
CA GLU A 53 -0.78 0.88 0.40
C GLU A 53 -1.66 0.99 -0.86
N GLN A 54 -1.31 1.90 -1.77
CA GLN A 54 -2.00 2.06 -3.05
C GLN A 54 -1.92 0.79 -3.89
N MET A 55 -0.73 0.20 -4.00
CA MET A 55 -0.53 -1.07 -4.70
C MET A 55 -1.43 -2.17 -4.14
N LYS A 56 -1.49 -2.31 -2.82
CA LYS A 56 -2.35 -3.30 -2.16
C LYS A 56 -3.84 -3.03 -2.39
N ALA A 57 -4.26 -1.77 -2.43
CA ALA A 57 -5.63 -1.39 -2.74
C ALA A 57 -6.00 -1.76 -4.20
N LEU A 58 -5.11 -1.44 -5.14
CA LEU A 58 -5.28 -1.78 -6.56
C LEU A 58 -5.29 -3.28 -6.81
N GLU A 59 -4.43 -4.05 -6.12
CA GLU A 59 -4.44 -5.51 -6.20
C GLU A 59 -5.78 -6.09 -5.72
N ARG A 60 -6.34 -5.51 -4.66
CA ARG A 60 -7.67 -5.92 -4.15
C ARG A 60 -8.77 -5.60 -5.14
N GLU A 61 -8.77 -4.41 -5.72
CA GLU A 61 -9.77 -4.00 -6.73
C GLU A 61 -9.68 -4.89 -7.97
N ASN A 62 -8.48 -5.11 -8.50
CA ASN A 62 -8.23 -5.99 -9.63
C ASN A 62 -8.70 -7.43 -9.40
N LYS A 63 -8.68 -7.93 -8.16
CA LYS A 63 -9.17 -9.27 -7.84
C LYS A 63 -10.70 -9.38 -7.91
N GLU A 64 -11.42 -8.29 -7.67
CA GLU A 64 -12.89 -8.27 -7.71
C GLU A 64 -13.45 -7.99 -9.11
N LEU A 65 -12.69 -7.30 -9.98
CA LEU A 65 -13.10 -7.01 -11.35
C LEU A 65 -13.48 -8.25 -12.19
N PRO A 66 -12.75 -9.38 -12.17
CA PRO A 66 -13.13 -10.59 -12.90
C PRO A 66 -14.51 -11.12 -12.48
N LYS A 67 -14.83 -11.10 -11.18
CA LYS A 67 -16.12 -11.59 -10.69
C LYS A 67 -17.26 -10.70 -11.18
N ALA A 68 -17.08 -9.38 -11.12
CA ALA A 68 -18.06 -8.44 -11.64
C ALA A 68 -18.27 -8.63 -13.15
N ASN A 69 -17.19 -8.81 -13.91
CA ASN A 69 -17.27 -9.08 -15.34
C ASN A 69 -18.02 -10.38 -15.66
N GLU A 70 -17.81 -11.45 -14.90
CA GLU A 70 -18.55 -12.70 -15.11
C GLU A 70 -20.05 -12.54 -14.85
N ILE A 71 -20.44 -11.81 -13.79
CA ILE A 71 -21.86 -11.51 -13.53
C ILE A 71 -22.47 -10.73 -14.70
N LEU A 72 -21.76 -9.72 -15.21
CA LEU A 72 -22.23 -8.91 -16.34
C LEU A 72 -22.37 -9.73 -17.63
N LYS A 73 -21.43 -10.64 -17.91
CA LYS A 73 -21.52 -11.56 -19.06
C LYS A 73 -22.74 -12.48 -18.95
N LEU A 74 -22.94 -13.08 -17.78
CA LEU A 74 -24.08 -13.97 -17.52
C LEU A 74 -25.42 -13.22 -17.65
N ALA A 75 -25.52 -12.02 -17.07
CA ALA A 75 -26.71 -11.18 -17.21
C ALA A 75 -26.97 -10.83 -18.68
N SER A 76 -25.94 -10.43 -19.43
CA SER A 76 -26.05 -10.10 -20.85
C SER A 76 -26.53 -11.30 -21.69
N ALA A 77 -26.00 -12.50 -21.42
CA ALA A 77 -26.43 -13.73 -22.09
C ALA A 77 -27.90 -14.06 -21.79
N PHE A 78 -28.33 -13.91 -20.53
CA PHE A 78 -29.71 -14.12 -20.12
C PHE A 78 -30.68 -13.17 -20.82
N PHE A 79 -30.37 -11.87 -20.83
CA PHE A 79 -31.21 -10.87 -21.51
C PHE A 79 -31.25 -11.07 -23.03
N ALA A 80 -30.13 -11.45 -23.65
CA ALA A 80 -30.09 -11.76 -25.07
C ALA A 80 -31.02 -12.94 -25.41
N GLN A 81 -31.02 -14.01 -24.60
CA GLN A 81 -31.92 -15.15 -24.79
C GLN A 81 -33.39 -14.74 -24.65
N ALA A 82 -33.73 -13.98 -23.60
CA ALA A 82 -35.10 -13.53 -23.38
C ALA A 82 -35.63 -12.65 -24.54
N GLU A 83 -34.78 -11.80 -25.12
CA GLU A 83 -35.13 -10.99 -26.28
C GLU A 83 -35.34 -11.83 -27.54
N LEU A 84 -34.51 -12.85 -27.77
CA LEU A 84 -34.70 -13.80 -28.88
C LEU A 84 -36.01 -14.56 -28.73
N ASP A 85 -36.31 -15.07 -27.53
CA ASP A 85 -37.54 -15.80 -27.24
C ASP A 85 -38.80 -14.95 -27.47
N ARG A 86 -38.73 -13.65 -27.15
CA ARG A 86 -39.81 -12.69 -27.39
C ARG A 86 -40.05 -12.47 -28.89
N ARG A 87 -38.98 -12.35 -29.68
CA ARG A 87 -39.08 -12.15 -31.14
C ARG A 87 -39.62 -13.37 -31.86
N LEU A 88 -39.29 -14.58 -31.40
CA LEU A 88 -39.75 -15.84 -32.00
C LEU A 88 -41.22 -16.16 -31.71
N LYS A 89 -41.81 -15.55 -30.67
CA LYS A 89 -43.22 -15.73 -30.28
C LYS A 89 -44.16 -14.66 -30.84
N SER A 90 -43.61 -13.61 -31.46
CA SER A 90 -44.35 -12.55 -32.14
C SER A 90 -44.49 -12.84 -33.62
#